data_AF-A0A928X053-F1
#
_entry.id   AF-A0A928X053-F1
#
_cell.length_a   1.000
_cell.length_b   1.000
_cell.length_c   1.000
_cell.angle_alpha   90.00
_cell.angle_beta   90.00
_cell.angle_gamma   90.00
#
_symmetry.space_group_name_H-M   'P 1'
#
loop_
_entity.id
_entity.type
_entity.pdbx_description
1 polymer ?
#
loop_
_entity_poly.entity_id
_entity_poly.type
_entity_poly.pdbx_seq_one_letter_code
_entity_poly.pdbx_strand_id
1 'polypeptide(L)'
;MTPADIRQKLHRQIDQLPSDFLVLAVEFLEFLTSRQSKRADASAPLSPFETEAGEPVLTGSTGSDLLQFAGTWQGDDFEECLEAAYETRSPAEF
;
A
#
# COMPACT_ATOMS: atom_id res chain seq x y z
N MET A 1 12.91 25.79 -3.41
CA MET A 1 11.63 26.09 -2.73
C MET A 1 11.86 25.97 -1.24
N THR A 2 11.59 27.01 -0.47
CA THR A 2 11.74 26.98 0.98
C THR A 2 10.52 26.31 1.63
N PRO A 3 10.61 25.83 2.89
CA PRO A 3 9.47 25.26 3.60
C PRO A 3 8.28 26.24 3.70
N ALA A 4 8.56 27.54 3.76
CA ALA A 4 7.53 28.58 3.75
C ALA A 4 6.80 28.65 2.41
N ASP A 5 7.54 28.61 1.29
CA ASP A 5 6.96 28.59 -0.06
C ASP A 5 6.06 27.37 -0.28
N ILE A 6 6.45 26.21 0.25
CA ILE A 6 5.68 24.97 0.16
C ILE A 6 4.36 25.11 0.94
N ARG A 7 4.40 25.60 2.18
CA ARG A 7 3.19 25.83 2.98
C ARG A 7 2.24 26.82 2.33
N GLN A 8 2.77 27.90 1.77
CA GLN A 8 1.96 28.91 1.09
C GLN A 8 1.29 28.33 -0.16
N LYS A 9 2.02 27.53 -0.94
CA LYS A 9 1.45 26.87 -2.12
C LYS A 9 0.37 25.86 -1.77
N LEU A 10 0.54 25.14 -0.66
CA LEU A 10 -0.41 24.13 -0.19
C LEU A 10 -1.74 24.79 0.24
N HIS A 11 -1.70 25.87 1.01
CA HIS A 11 -2.90 26.66 1.33
C HIS A 11 -3.62 27.15 0.08
N ARG A 12 -2.88 27.74 -0.86
CA ARG A 12 -3.46 28.24 -2.12
C ARG A 12 -4.18 27.14 -2.91
N GLN A 13 -3.65 25.91 -2.89
CA GLN A 13 -4.27 24.78 -3.60
C GLN A 13 -5.50 24.25 -2.87
N ILE A 14 -5.50 24.22 -1.54
CA ILE A 14 -6.67 23.83 -0.74
C ILE A 14 -7.82 24.82 -0.97
N ASP A 15 -7.54 26.13 -1.00
CA ASP A 15 -8.58 27.16 -1.22
C ASP A 15 -9.20 27.11 -2.62
N GLN A 16 -8.49 26.54 -3.60
CA GLN A 16 -8.96 26.40 -4.98
C GLN A 16 -9.58 25.04 -5.27
N LEU A 17 -9.58 24.12 -4.29
CA LEU A 17 -10.05 22.77 -4.48
C LEU A 17 -11.59 22.71 -4.39
N PRO A 18 -12.27 22.00 -5.31
CA PRO A 18 -13.69 21.70 -5.17
C PRO A 18 -13.97 20.88 -3.91
N SER A 19 -15.17 21.05 -3.33
CA SER A 19 -15.55 20.41 -2.06
C SER A 19 -15.42 18.88 -2.07
N ASP A 20 -15.69 18.25 -3.21
CA ASP A 20 -15.61 16.79 -3.38
C ASP A 20 -14.19 16.24 -3.15
N PHE A 21 -13.16 17.06 -3.35
CA PHE A 21 -11.76 16.68 -3.17
C PHE A 21 -11.19 17.09 -1.81
N LEU A 22 -11.88 17.93 -1.04
CA LEU A 22 -11.42 18.36 0.29
C LEU A 22 -11.40 17.19 1.28
N VAL A 23 -12.38 16.29 1.20
CA VAL A 23 -12.44 15.09 2.04
C VAL A 23 -11.20 14.22 1.77
N LEU A 24 -10.91 13.95 0.50
CA LEU A 24 -9.74 13.16 0.10
C LEU A 24 -8.42 13.83 0.50
N ALA A 25 -8.33 15.15 0.42
CA ALA A 25 -7.16 15.91 0.84
C ALA A 25 -6.91 15.80 2.36
N VAL A 26 -7.96 15.83 3.18
CA VAL A 26 -7.87 15.65 4.63
C VAL A 26 -7.41 14.23 4.96
N GLU A 27 -8.05 13.21 4.40
CA GLU A 27 -7.67 11.80 4.60
C GLU A 27 -6.20 11.54 4.24
N PHE A 28 -5.73 12.12 3.13
CA PHE A 28 -4.35 11.99 2.71
C PHE A 28 -3.36 12.67 3.67
N LEU A 29 -3.69 13.84 4.20
CA LEU A 29 -2.85 14.52 5.20
C LEU A 29 -2.79 13.74 6.51
N GLU A 30 -3.91 13.16 6.95
CA GLU A 30 -3.97 12.28 8.13
C GLU A 30 -3.15 10.99 7.93
N PHE A 31 -3.17 10.42 6.72
CA PHE A 31 -2.30 9.29 6.37
C PHE A 31 -0.82 9.64 6.49
N LEU A 32 -0.40 10.82 6.02
CA LEU A 32 0.99 11.26 6.10
C LEU A 32 1.45 11.46 7.55
N THR A 33 0.60 12.02 8.42
CA THR A 33 0.94 12.19 9.85
C THR A 33 1.01 10.84 10.57
N SER A 34 0.06 9.93 10.31
CA SER A 34 0.07 8.57 10.86
C SER A 34 1.33 7.78 10.50
N ARG A 35 1.79 7.87 9.25
CA ARG A 35 3.05 7.24 8.81
C ARG A 35 4.28 7.82 9.50
N GLN A 36 4.29 9.12 9.76
CA GLN A 36 5.40 9.76 10.47
C GLN A 36 5.48 9.28 11.92
N SER A 37 4.34 9.13 12.59
CA SER A 37 4.27 8.56 13.95
C SER A 37 4.73 7.10 13.99
N LYS A 38 4.27 6.25 13.06
CA LYS A 38 4.60 4.82 13.03
C LYS A 38 6.08 4.53 12.76
N ARG A 39 6.78 5.41 12.03
CA ARG A 39 8.23 5.28 11.76
C ARG A 39 9.10 5.54 12.98
N ALA A 40 8.58 6.23 14.00
CA ALA A 40 9.32 6.49 15.24
C ALA A 40 9.41 5.26 16.16
N ASP A 41 8.50 4.30 16.02
CA ASP A 41 8.38 3.11 16.89
C ASP A 41 9.02 1.84 16.31
N ALA A 42 9.54 1.86 15.08
CA ALA A 42 9.97 0.66 14.35
C ALA A 42 11.45 0.24 14.58
N SER A 43 12.05 0.58 15.72
CA SER A 43 13.45 0.26 16.06
C SER A 43 13.63 -1.02 16.90
N ALA A 44 12.64 -1.92 16.93
CA ALA A 44 12.76 -3.20 17.65
C ALA A 44 13.22 -4.34 16.70
N PRO A 45 14.21 -5.16 17.08
CA PRO A 45 14.67 -6.28 16.25
C PRO A 45 13.64 -7.42 16.26
N LEU A 46 13.27 -7.89 15.07
CA LEU A 46 12.40 -9.05 14.87
C LEU A 46 13.20 -10.34 15.08
N SER A 47 12.67 -11.21 15.94
CA SER A 47 13.19 -12.56 16.21
C SER A 47 12.98 -13.47 15.00
N PRO A 48 13.92 -14.35 14.62
CA PRO A 48 13.70 -15.33 13.58
C PRO A 48 12.86 -16.47 14.13
N PHE A 49 11.70 -16.74 13.50
CA PHE A 49 11.00 -18.00 13.66
C PHE A 49 11.29 -18.81 12.38
N GLU A 50 12.16 -19.81 12.52
CA GLU A 50 12.44 -20.77 11.46
C GLU A 50 11.20 -21.64 11.25
N THR A 51 10.70 -21.71 10.02
CA THR A 51 9.76 -22.75 9.62
C THR A 51 10.19 -23.25 8.25
N GLU A 52 10.46 -24.55 8.24
CA GLU A 52 11.03 -25.33 7.15
C GLU A 52 10.13 -25.41 5.91
N ALA A 53 10.79 -25.61 4.77
CA ALA A 53 10.29 -26.08 3.48
C ALA A 53 9.48 -25.11 2.60
N GLY A 54 10.23 -24.40 1.73
CA GLY A 54 9.95 -24.52 0.29
C GLY A 54 9.45 -23.30 -0.47
N GLU A 55 9.00 -22.24 0.18
CA GLU A 55 8.62 -21.00 -0.50
C GLU A 55 9.22 -19.79 0.25
N PRO A 56 9.79 -18.79 -0.46
CA PRO A 56 10.25 -17.58 0.21
C PRO A 56 9.01 -16.89 0.77
N VAL A 57 8.78 -17.07 2.07
CA VAL A 57 7.85 -16.22 2.82
C VAL A 57 8.45 -14.81 2.78
N LEU A 58 8.03 -14.01 1.81
CA LEU A 58 8.40 -12.61 1.64
C LEU A 58 7.78 -11.79 2.78
N THR A 59 8.24 -12.03 4.00
CA THR A 59 7.89 -11.21 5.16
C THR A 59 8.66 -9.90 5.07
N GLY A 60 7.95 -8.78 5.22
CA GLY A 60 8.53 -7.45 5.17
C GLY A 60 8.58 -6.80 3.77
N SER A 61 8.11 -7.47 2.71
CA SER A 61 7.92 -6.80 1.43
C SER A 61 6.72 -5.84 1.53
N THR A 62 6.90 -4.64 1.00
CA THR A 62 5.85 -3.66 0.81
C THR A 62 5.22 -3.85 -0.57
N GLY A 63 3.99 -3.37 -0.77
CA GLY A 63 3.38 -3.37 -2.11
C GLY A 63 4.25 -2.68 -3.17
N SER A 64 5.10 -1.73 -2.77
CA SER A 64 6.10 -1.11 -3.65
C SER A 64 7.20 -2.08 -4.11
N ASP A 65 7.60 -3.05 -3.30
CA ASP A 65 8.63 -4.03 -3.66
C ASP A 65 8.11 -5.04 -4.68
N LEU A 66 6.79 -5.21 -4.76
CA LEU A 66 6.14 -6.06 -5.78
C LEU A 66 6.08 -5.39 -7.16
N LEU A 67 6.23 -4.06 -7.24
CA LEU A 67 6.16 -3.32 -8.50
C LEU A 67 7.32 -3.64 -9.45
N GLN A 68 8.45 -4.13 -8.93
CA GLN A 68 9.58 -4.55 -9.77
C GLN A 68 9.24 -5.75 -10.67
N PHE A 69 8.20 -6.51 -10.32
CA PHE A 69 7.71 -7.64 -11.10
C PHE A 69 6.52 -7.27 -11.98
N ALA A 70 6.01 -6.04 -11.91
CA ALA A 70 4.88 -5.62 -12.74
C ALA A 70 5.27 -5.64 -14.23
N GLY A 71 4.45 -6.29 -15.06
CA GLY A 71 4.70 -6.41 -16.50
C GLY A 71 5.68 -7.53 -16.91
N THR A 72 6.27 -8.26 -15.97
CA THR A 72 7.02 -9.50 -16.25
C THR A 72 6.20 -10.77 -16.09
N TRP A 73 4.91 -10.62 -15.77
CA TRP A 73 3.99 -11.74 -15.58
C TRP A 73 3.79 -12.42 -16.94
N GLN A 74 4.03 -13.72 -16.97
CA GLN A 74 3.88 -14.57 -18.15
C GLN A 74 2.86 -15.64 -17.81
N GLY A 75 1.90 -15.86 -18.71
CA GLY A 75 0.78 -16.77 -18.53
C GLY A 75 -0.35 -16.35 -19.47
N ASP A 76 -0.91 -17.30 -20.19
CA ASP A 76 -2.11 -17.18 -21.01
C ASP A 76 -3.30 -17.90 -20.36
N ASP A 77 -3.14 -18.31 -19.10
CA ASP A 77 -4.01 -19.15 -18.29
C ASP A 77 -5.05 -18.36 -17.48
N PHE A 78 -5.37 -17.12 -17.89
CA PHE A 78 -6.30 -16.27 -17.16
C PHE A 78 -7.66 -16.96 -16.93
N GLU A 79 -8.26 -17.52 -17.99
CA GLU A 79 -9.52 -18.26 -17.90
C GLU A 79 -9.44 -19.49 -16.98
N GLU A 80 -8.37 -20.30 -17.08
CA GLU A 80 -8.19 -21.51 -16.25
C GLU A 80 -8.02 -21.14 -14.77
N CYS A 81 -7.19 -20.13 -14.49
CA CYS A 81 -6.93 -19.65 -13.15
C CYS A 81 -8.21 -19.03 -12.53
N LEU A 82 -9.00 -18.31 -13.34
CA LEU A 82 -10.28 -17.75 -12.93
C LEU A 82 -11.29 -18.85 -12.60
N GLU A 83 -11.41 -19.89 -13.44
CA GLU A 83 -12.31 -21.02 -13.20
C GLU A 83 -11.92 -21.78 -11.92
N ALA A 84 -10.63 -22.09 -11.74
CA ALA A 84 -10.12 -22.72 -10.52
C ALA A 84 -10.43 -21.89 -9.26
N ALA A 85 -10.34 -20.56 -9.32
CA ALA A 85 -10.70 -19.69 -8.21
C ALA A 85 -12.20 -19.74 -7.87
N TYR A 86 -13.08 -19.83 -8.88
CA TYR A 86 -14.51 -20.01 -8.66
C TYR A 86 -14.84 -21.36 -8.02
N GLU A 87 -14.16 -22.42 -8.44
CA GLU A 87 -14.38 -23.79 -7.93
C GLU A 87 -13.87 -23.96 -6.50
N THR A 88 -12.75 -23.33 -6.17
CA THR A 88 -12.04 -23.56 -4.90
C THR A 88 -12.35 -22.53 -3.81
N ARG A 89 -12.92 -21.37 -4.15
CA ARG A 89 -13.19 -20.34 -3.14
C ARG A 89 -14.23 -20.83 -2.13
N SER A 90 -13.95 -20.60 -0.85
CA SER A 90 -14.95 -20.78 0.20
C SER A 90 -16.03 -19.70 0.09
N PRO A 91 -17.29 -20.01 0.47
CA PRO A 91 -18.31 -18.98 0.60
C PRO A 91 -17.88 -17.97 1.67
N ALA A 92 -17.97 -16.68 1.34
CA ALA A 92 -17.72 -15.60 2.28
C ALA A 92 -18.95 -15.43 3.18
N GLU A 93 -18.74 -15.53 4.50
CA GLU A 93 -19.73 -15.13 5.50
C GLU A 93 -19.56 -13.62 5.77
N PHE A 94 -20.65 -12.87 5.69
CA PHE A 94 -20.71 -11.42 5.93
C PHE A 94 -21.58 -11.11 7.15
#